data_AF-A0A8I0H7A5-F1
#
_entry.id   AF-A0A8I0H7A5-F1
#
_cell.length_a   1.000
_cell.length_b   1.000
_cell.length_c   1.000
_cell.angle_alpha   90.00
_cell.angle_beta   90.00
_cell.angle_gamma   90.00
#
_symmetry.space_group_name_H-M   'P 1'
#
loop_
_entity.id
_entity.type
_entity.pdbx_description
1 polymer ?
#
loop_
_entity_poly.entity_id
_entity_poly.type
_entity_poly.pdbx_seq_one_letter_code
_entity_poly.pdbx_strand_id
1 'polypeptide(L)'
;GAERVDSTLAALDLLKQAGIPSGAKILIHDGVRPFVEERSIDGCIDSLDQFNAATVAYASTDTILLTEDLGDRKVVKSVPERP
;
A
#
# COMPACT_ATOMS: atom_id res chain seq x y z
N GLY A 1 1.11 1.68 18.40
CA GLY A 1 1.44 0.36 17.81
C GLY A 1 0.43 -0.69 18.22
N ALA A 2 -0.86 -0.32 18.26
CA ALA A 2 -1.95 -1.28 18.39
C ALA A 2 -2.45 -1.67 16.99
N GLU A 3 -2.35 -0.76 16.02
CA GLU A 3 -2.66 -0.98 14.60
C GLU A 3 -1.48 -0.63 13.68
N ARG A 4 -1.54 -1.10 12.41
CA ARG A 4 -0.52 -0.80 11.37
C ARG A 4 -0.36 0.69 11.09
N VAL A 5 -1.43 1.47 11.23
CA VAL A 5 -1.42 2.92 11.02
C VAL A 5 -0.61 3.60 12.12
N ASP A 6 -0.73 3.15 13.37
CA ASP A 6 0.00 3.73 14.50
C ASP A 6 1.51 3.58 14.36
N SER A 7 1.97 2.40 13.89
CA SER A 7 3.41 2.15 13.71
C SER A 7 3.99 3.01 12.59
N THR A 8 3.20 3.24 11.54
CA THR A 8 3.59 4.09 10.43
C THR A 8 3.66 5.55 10.87
N LEU A 9 2.67 6.03 11.62
CA LEU A 9 2.66 7.41 12.11
C LEU A 9 3.85 7.69 13.06
N ALA A 10 4.13 6.77 13.98
CA ALA A 10 5.28 6.89 14.88
C ALA A 10 6.61 6.95 14.12
N ALA A 11 6.75 6.18 13.03
CA ALA A 11 7.93 6.24 12.18
C ALA A 11 8.06 7.60 11.47
N LEU A 12 6.96 8.18 10.97
CA LEU A 12 6.97 9.50 10.34
C LEU A 12 7.34 10.61 11.34
N ASP A 13 6.81 10.55 12.56
CA ASP A 13 7.16 11.49 13.63
C ASP A 13 8.65 11.41 13.99
N LEU A 14 9.20 10.20 14.04
CA LEU A 14 10.63 9.98 14.27
C LEU A 14 11.49 10.59 13.15
N LEU A 15 11.11 10.38 11.88
CA LEU A 15 11.83 10.97 10.74
C LEU A 15 11.80 12.50 10.79
N LYS A 16 10.65 13.08 11.16
CA LYS A 16 10.51 14.53 11.35
C LYS A 16 11.42 15.04 12.48
N GLN A 17 11.46 14.33 13.62
CA GLN A 17 12.35 14.67 14.74
C GLN A 17 13.83 14.54 14.38
N ALA A 18 14.18 13.58 13.51
CA ALA A 18 15.52 13.41 12.96
C ALA A 18 15.91 14.48 11.92
N GLY A 19 15.02 15.42 11.60
CA GLY A 19 15.30 16.52 10.67
C GLY A 19 15.24 16.11 9.20
N ILE A 20 14.58 15.00 8.86
CA ILE A 20 14.35 14.61 7.47
C ILE A 20 13.50 15.70 6.77
N PRO A 21 13.91 16.19 5.59
CA PRO A 21 13.17 17.22 4.87
C PRO A 21 11.74 16.78 4.52
N SER A 22 10.79 17.71 4.52
CA SER A 22 9.38 17.42 4.18
C SER A 22 9.16 16.93 2.75
N GLY A 23 10.12 17.18 1.84
CA GLY A 23 10.09 16.69 0.46
C GLY A 23 10.82 15.35 0.26
N ALA A 24 11.30 14.71 1.32
CA ALA A 24 11.95 13.42 1.19
C ALA A 24 10.95 12.34 0.75
N LYS A 25 11.36 11.49 -0.19
CA LYS A 25 10.60 10.29 -0.57
C LYS A 25 10.71 9.27 0.56
N ILE A 26 9.58 8.78 1.05
CA ILE A 26 9.51 7.78 2.11
C ILE A 26 8.90 6.50 1.52
N LEU A 27 9.68 5.41 1.52
CA LEU A 27 9.22 4.09 1.10
C LEU A 27 8.89 3.27 2.35
N ILE A 28 7.66 2.77 2.44
CA ILE A 28 7.18 1.94 3.54
C ILE A 28 7.03 0.52 3.02
N HIS A 29 7.62 -0.45 3.72
CA HIS A 29 7.60 -1.86 3.32
C HIS A 29 7.15 -2.78 4.46
N ASP A 30 6.40 -3.83 4.10
CA ASP A 30 6.01 -4.88 5.04
C ASP A 30 7.22 -5.77 5.35
N GLY A 31 7.68 -5.80 6.61
CA GLY A 31 8.82 -6.62 7.03
C GLY A 31 8.66 -8.14 6.82
N VAL A 32 7.43 -8.61 6.61
CA VAL A 32 7.11 -10.02 6.29
C VAL A 32 7.25 -10.36 4.80
N ARG A 33 7.65 -9.41 3.94
CA ARG A 33 7.86 -9.61 2.49
C ARG A 33 9.36 -9.54 2.16
N PRO A 34 10.15 -10.59 2.38
CA PRO A 34 11.61 -10.52 2.29
C PRO A 34 12.16 -10.39 0.85
N PHE A 35 11.37 -10.74 -0.16
CA PHE A 35 11.81 -10.80 -1.56
C PHE A 35 11.33 -9.58 -2.36
N VAL A 36 11.73 -8.39 -1.93
CA VAL A 36 11.52 -7.17 -2.72
C VAL A 36 12.56 -7.09 -3.83
N GLU A 37 12.15 -6.67 -5.03
CA GLU A 37 13.03 -6.53 -6.18
C GLU A 37 13.49 -5.08 -6.34
N GLU A 38 14.75 -4.89 -6.74
CA GLU A 38 15.34 -3.56 -6.98
C GLU A 38 14.51 -2.72 -7.96
N ARG A 39 14.08 -3.32 -9.09
CA ARG A 39 13.20 -2.66 -10.07
C ARG A 39 11.90 -2.10 -9.48
N SER A 40 11.38 -2.73 -8.43
CA SER A 40 10.15 -2.27 -7.76
C SER A 40 10.42 -1.05 -6.89
N ILE A 41 11.62 -0.96 -6.31
CA ILE A 41 12.07 0.18 -5.52
C ILE A 41 12.34 1.38 -6.44
N ASP A 42 13.09 1.16 -7.52
CA ASP A 42 13.39 2.19 -8.53
C ASP A 42 12.10 2.77 -9.13
N GLY A 43 11.18 1.90 -9.54
CA GLY A 43 9.89 2.32 -10.09
C GLY A 43 9.06 3.18 -9.12
N CYS A 44 9.12 2.91 -7.81
CA CYS A 44 8.48 3.75 -6.80
C CYS A 44 9.18 5.11 -6.68
N ILE A 45 10.51 5.15 -6.70
CA ILE A 45 11.28 6.40 -6.63
C ILE A 45 10.96 7.29 -7.83
N ASP A 46 10.98 6.73 -9.04
CA ASP A 46 10.70 7.44 -10.29
C ASP A 46 9.26 7.94 -10.35
N SER A 47 8.31 7.12 -9.88
CA SER A 47 6.89 7.51 -9.83
C SER A 47 6.67 8.67 -8.86
N LEU A 48 7.38 8.70 -7.74
CA LEU A 48 7.31 9.79 -6.76
C LEU A 48 7.92 11.11 -7.25
N ASP A 49 8.66 11.12 -8.37
CA ASP A 49 9.05 12.38 -9.03
C ASP A 49 7.87 13.02 -9.79
N GLN A 50 6.85 12.24 -10.12
CA GLN A 50 5.70 12.68 -10.93
C GLN A 50 4.41 12.76 -10.11
N PHE A 51 4.28 11.94 -9.07
CA PHE A 51 3.07 11.78 -8.28
C PHE A 51 3.35 11.89 -6.78
N ASN A 52 2.33 12.26 -6.00
CA ASN A 52 2.45 12.39 -4.54
C ASN A 52 2.53 11.04 -3.81
N ALA A 53 2.11 9.95 -4.44
CA ALA A 53 2.10 8.61 -3.88
C ALA A 53 2.23 7.56 -4.99
N ALA A 54 2.93 6.46 -4.69
CA ALA A 54 3.12 5.33 -5.58
C ALA A 54 3.02 4.02 -4.79
N THR A 55 2.62 2.94 -5.46
CA THR A 55 2.61 1.59 -4.87
C THR A 55 2.93 0.55 -5.92
N VAL A 56 3.54 -0.56 -5.51
CA VAL A 56 3.80 -1.72 -6.36
C VAL A 56 2.57 -2.61 -6.34
N ALA A 57 2.06 -2.97 -7.51
CA ALA A 57 0.92 -3.86 -7.66
C ALA A 57 1.16 -4.89 -8.76
N TYR A 58 0.55 -6.07 -8.59
CA TYR A 58 0.51 -7.14 -9.57
C TYR A 58 -0.94 -7.47 -9.91
N ALA A 59 -1.19 -7.83 -11.16
CA ALA A 59 -2.52 -8.28 -11.59
C ALA A 59 -2.93 -9.53 -10.79
N SER A 60 -4.15 -9.51 -10.27
CA SER A 60 -4.71 -10.67 -9.56
C SER A 60 -4.93 -11.82 -10.55
N THR A 61 -4.44 -13.01 -10.20
CA THR A 61 -4.78 -14.25 -10.92
C THR A 61 -6.20 -14.73 -10.58
N ASP A 62 -6.67 -14.38 -9.40
CA ASP A 62 -7.94 -14.84 -8.85
C ASP A 62 -9.10 -13.94 -9.26
N THR A 63 -10.31 -14.52 -9.32
CA THR A 63 -11.55 -13.77 -9.49
C THR A 63 -11.94 -13.11 -8.18
N ILE A 64 -12.00 -11.78 -8.16
CA ILE A 64 -12.54 -11.02 -7.03
C ILE A 64 -14.06 -10.97 -7.17
N LEU A 65 -14.78 -11.30 -6.09
CA LEU A 65 -16.23 -11.16 -5.99
C LEU A 65 -16.56 -10.04 -4.99
N LEU A 66 -17.38 -9.08 -5.40
CA LEU A 66 -17.95 -8.10 -4.48
C LEU A 66 -19.21 -8.69 -3.86
N THR A 67 -19.24 -8.80 -2.54
CA THR A 67 -20.40 -9.33 -1.81
C THR A 67 -21.16 -8.23 -1.10
N GLU A 68 -22.47 -8.39 -0.99
CA GLU A 68 -23.34 -7.55 -0.16
C GLU A 68 -23.88 -8.37 1.01
N ASP A 69 -23.93 -7.73 2.17
CA ASP A 69 -24.51 -8.32 3.37
C ASP A 69 -25.97 -7.88 3.51
N LEU A 70 -26.91 -8.81 3.51
CA LEU A 70 -28.34 -8.57 3.65
C LEU A 70 -28.86 -8.86 5.07
N GLY A 71 -27.94 -9.05 6.03
CA GLY A 71 -28.26 -9.31 7.44
C GLY A 71 -28.34 -10.81 7.75
N ASP A 72 -29.25 -11.54 7.10
CA ASP A 72 -29.41 -13.00 7.30
C ASP A 72 -28.47 -13.83 6.41
N ARG A 73 -27.94 -13.23 5.34
CA ARG A 73 -27.01 -13.88 4.40
C ARG A 73 -26.14 -12.86 3.67
N LYS A 74 -24.97 -13.34 3.24
CA LYS A 74 -24.12 -12.63 2.26
C LYS A 74 -24.37 -13.17 0.86
N VAL A 75 -24.52 -12.28 -0.12
CA VAL A 75 -24.74 -12.62 -1.53
C VAL A 75 -23.69 -11.98 -2.43
N VAL A 76 -23.43 -12.58 -3.59
CA VAL A 76 -22.56 -11.98 -4.61
C VAL A 76 -23.32 -10.84 -5.28
N LYS A 77 -22.77 -9.64 -5.21
CA LYS A 77 -23.31 -8.42 -5.83
C LYS A 77 -22.83 -8.27 -7.27
N SER A 78 -21.53 -8.44 -7.49
CA SER A 78 -20.93 -8.33 -8.83
C SER A 78 -19.54 -8.95 -8.89
N VAL A 79 -19.10 -9.19 -10.13
CA VAL A 79 -17.71 -9.49 -10.47
C VAL A 79 -17.13 -8.26 -11.15
N PRO A 80 -16.13 -7.58 -10.57
CA PRO A 80 -15.46 -6.47 -11.24
C PRO A 80 -14.81 -6.92 -12.56
N GLU A 81 -14.80 -6.03 -13.56
CA GLU A 81 -14.04 -6.29 -14.78
C GLU A 81 -12.54 -6.39 -14.46
N ARG A 82 -11.86 -7.30 -15.16
CA ARG A 82 -10.41 -7.47 -15.04
C ARG A 82 -9.75 -6.46 -15.98
N PRO A 83 -8.92 -5.53 -15.48
CA PRO A 83 -8.14 -4.62 -16.33
C PRO A 83 -7.04 -5.37 -17.09
#